data_AF-A0A161YHM4-F1
#
_entry.id   AF-A0A161YHM4-F1
#
_cell.length_a   1.000
_cell.length_b   1.000
_cell.length_c   1.000
_cell.angle_alpha   90.00
_cell.angle_beta   90.00
_cell.angle_gamma   90.00
#
_symmetry.space_group_name_H-M   'P 1'
#
loop_
_entity.id
_entity.type
_entity.pdbx_description
1 polymer ?
#
loop_
_entity_poly.entity_id
_entity_poly.type
_entity_poly.pdbx_seq_one_letter_code
_entity_poly.pdbx_strand_id
1 'polypeptide(L)'
;MLPQPTGPARPTSPASPSRPLDDRSLPTAYGVPLSRIAAGAVRLESARRDISQEDLAELLGRSRSAISQRFTGKVAWSLDDLGAIAAAFGCPVDDLLDDGSQRGRR
;
A
#
# COMPACT_ATOMS: atom_id res chain seq x y z
N MET A 1 31.17 38.45 -41.64
CA MET A 1 31.18 38.31 -40.18
C MET A 1 29.73 38.21 -39.72
N LEU A 2 29.22 36.99 -39.54
CA LEU A 2 27.83 36.75 -39.12
C LEU A 2 27.80 36.46 -37.61
N PRO A 3 26.96 37.13 -36.81
CA PRO A 3 26.83 36.78 -35.39
C PRO A 3 25.95 35.52 -35.24
N GLN A 4 26.44 34.55 -34.47
CA GLN A 4 25.68 33.37 -34.03
C GLN A 4 24.67 33.76 -32.94
N PRO A 5 23.48 33.12 -32.86
CA PRO A 5 22.51 33.41 -31.81
C PRO A 5 22.91 32.76 -30.47
N THR A 6 23.09 33.58 -29.44
CA THR A 6 23.21 33.14 -28.05
C THR A 6 21.86 32.62 -27.56
N GLY A 7 21.68 31.30 -27.56
CA GLY A 7 20.53 30.66 -26.89
C GLY A 7 20.62 30.81 -25.36
N PRO A 8 19.49 30.85 -24.63
CA PRO A 8 19.49 31.12 -23.20
C PRO A 8 20.11 29.97 -22.40
N ALA A 9 21.01 30.30 -21.47
CA ALA A 9 21.48 29.37 -20.45
C ALA A 9 20.27 28.88 -19.64
N ARG A 10 20.01 27.57 -19.65
CA ARG A 10 19.04 26.94 -18.75
C ARG A 10 19.39 27.32 -17.31
N PRO A 11 18.44 27.79 -16.48
CA PRO A 11 18.70 27.88 -15.06
C PRO A 11 18.96 26.45 -14.54
N THR A 12 20.17 26.22 -14.04
CA THR A 12 20.49 25.05 -13.23
C THR A 12 19.52 25.04 -12.06
N SER A 13 18.63 24.06 -12.04
CA SER A 13 17.70 23.83 -10.94
C SER A 13 18.50 23.83 -9.63
N PRO A 14 18.16 24.67 -8.64
CA PRO A 14 18.88 24.65 -7.37
C PRO A 14 18.68 23.29 -6.72
N ALA A 15 19.80 22.71 -6.26
CA ALA A 15 19.83 21.48 -5.49
C ALA A 15 18.81 21.57 -4.34
N SER A 16 17.81 20.69 -4.36
CA SER A 16 16.88 20.53 -3.24
C SER A 16 17.69 20.28 -1.97
N PRO A 17 17.48 21.06 -0.88
CA PRO A 17 18.17 20.80 0.36
C PRO A 17 17.70 19.46 0.94
N SER A 18 18.65 18.54 1.12
CA SER A 18 18.47 17.26 1.80
C SER A 18 18.01 17.50 3.23
N ARG A 19 16.70 17.53 3.45
CA ARG A 19 16.12 17.36 4.79
C ARG A 19 16.38 15.91 5.23
N PRO A 20 16.82 15.68 6.48
CA PRO A 20 16.83 14.33 7.02
C PRO A 20 15.39 13.83 7.01
N LEU A 21 15.16 12.70 6.35
CA LEU A 21 13.89 12.00 6.38
C LEU A 21 13.68 11.58 7.83
N ASP A 22 12.84 12.31 8.57
CA ASP A 22 12.33 11.82 9.85
C ASP A 22 11.60 10.50 9.56
N ASP A 23 12.25 9.37 9.90
CA ASP A 23 11.87 7.99 9.61
C ASP A 23 10.56 7.52 10.29
N ARG A 24 9.75 8.45 10.80
CA ARG A 24 8.49 8.15 11.48
C ARG A 24 7.28 8.94 10.96
N SER A 25 7.45 9.79 9.94
CA SER A 25 6.37 10.63 9.39
C SER A 25 6.23 10.62 7.87
N LEU A 26 6.58 9.53 7.21
CA LEU A 26 6.24 9.34 5.78
C LEU A 26 5.18 8.27 5.56
N PRO A 27 3.89 8.62 5.73
CA PRO A 27 2.86 8.00 4.88
C PRO A 27 1.73 8.94 4.41
N THR A 28 1.71 10.24 4.77
CA THR A 28 0.58 11.13 4.42
C THR A 28 0.77 11.89 3.11
N ALA A 29 2.01 12.02 2.62
CA ALA A 29 2.29 12.70 1.35
C ALA A 29 1.57 12.04 0.14
N TYR A 30 1.18 10.77 0.28
CA TYR A 30 0.41 9.99 -0.70
C TYR A 30 -0.98 9.57 -0.20
N GLY A 31 -1.44 10.07 0.96
CA GLY A 31 -2.79 9.80 1.48
C GLY A 31 -2.87 8.81 2.66
N VAL A 32 -3.72 7.79 2.54
CA VAL A 32 -4.05 6.83 3.63
C VAL A 32 -2.90 5.84 3.84
N PRO A 33 -2.53 5.47 5.10
CA PRO A 33 -1.46 4.50 5.34
C PRO A 33 -1.74 3.14 4.68
N LEU A 34 -0.72 2.54 4.05
CA LEU A 34 -0.82 1.24 3.36
C LEU A 34 -1.36 0.12 4.27
N SER A 35 -1.00 0.14 5.56
CA SER A 35 -1.53 -0.82 6.54
C SER A 35 -3.06 -0.73 6.67
N ARG A 36 -3.63 0.47 6.58
CA ARG A 36 -5.08 0.71 6.63
C ARG A 36 -5.76 0.32 5.32
N ILE A 37 -5.09 0.57 4.18
CA ILE A 37 -5.54 0.10 2.86
C ILE A 37 -5.60 -1.42 2.84
N ALA A 38 -4.50 -2.10 3.19
CA ALA A 38 -4.43 -3.55 3.27
C ALA A 38 -5.47 -4.14 4.24
N ALA A 39 -5.65 -3.53 5.42
CA ALA A 39 -6.70 -3.95 6.35
C ALA A 39 -8.11 -3.82 5.75
N GLY A 40 -8.38 -2.74 4.99
CA GLY A 40 -9.64 -2.54 4.29
C GLY A 40 -9.89 -3.58 3.19
N ALA A 41 -8.90 -3.80 2.34
CA ALA A 41 -8.90 -4.82 1.30
C ALA A 41 -9.19 -6.21 1.86
N VAL A 42 -8.42 -6.66 2.86
CA VAL A 42 -8.61 -7.98 3.49
C VAL A 42 -10.01 -8.11 4.09
N ARG A 43 -10.53 -7.09 4.78
CA ARG A 43 -11.91 -7.12 5.32
C ARG A 43 -12.96 -7.28 4.22
N LEU A 44 -12.80 -6.55 3.12
CA LEU A 44 -13.74 -6.57 2.01
C LEU A 44 -13.72 -7.93 1.30
N GLU A 45 -12.54 -8.46 0.99
CA GLU A 45 -12.40 -9.75 0.33
C GLU A 45 -12.85 -10.92 1.23
N SER A 46 -12.57 -10.85 2.54
CA SER A 46 -13.11 -11.79 3.54
C SER A 46 -14.63 -11.82 3.51
N ALA A 47 -15.27 -10.64 3.52
CA ALA A 47 -16.73 -10.54 3.47
C ALA A 47 -17.32 -11.09 2.16
N ARG A 48 -16.63 -10.91 1.03
CA ARG A 48 -17.04 -11.44 -0.29
C ARG A 48 -16.99 -12.96 -0.37
N ARG A 49 -16.10 -13.59 0.40
CA ARG A 49 -15.84 -15.04 0.36
C ARG A 49 -16.33 -15.80 1.59
N ASP A 50 -17.01 -15.11 2.50
CA ASP A 50 -17.47 -15.66 3.79
C ASP A 50 -16.32 -16.26 4.62
N ILE A 51 -15.13 -15.62 4.58
CA ILE A 51 -13.96 -16.04 5.35
C ILE A 51 -13.92 -15.23 6.64
N SER A 52 -13.91 -15.94 7.78
CA SER A 52 -13.92 -15.33 9.11
C SER A 52 -12.52 -14.94 9.60
N GLN A 53 -12.46 -14.20 10.72
CA GLN A 53 -11.19 -13.92 11.38
C GLN A 53 -10.55 -15.15 12.02
N GLU A 54 -11.35 -16.18 12.35
CA GLU A 54 -10.83 -17.45 12.87
C GLU A 54 -10.16 -18.24 11.75
N ASP A 55 -10.76 -18.31 10.56
CA ASP A 55 -10.16 -18.98 9.40
C ASP A 55 -8.80 -18.37 9.04
N LEU A 56 -8.70 -17.03 9.07
CA LEU A 56 -7.44 -16.33 8.86
C LEU A 56 -6.44 -16.53 10.02
N ALA A 57 -6.93 -16.72 11.24
CA ALA A 57 -6.09 -17.01 12.39
C ALA A 57 -5.45 -18.40 12.24
N GLU A 58 -6.25 -19.39 11.85
CA GLU A 58 -5.80 -20.75 11.54
C GLU A 58 -4.81 -20.77 10.37
N LEU A 59 -5.18 -20.12 9.24
CA LEU A 59 -4.33 -20.01 8.05
C LEU A 59 -2.93 -19.48 8.37
N LEU A 60 -2.85 -18.47 9.24
CA LEU A 60 -1.62 -17.75 9.53
C LEU A 60 -0.92 -18.24 10.81
N GLY A 61 -1.46 -19.25 11.50
CA GLY A 61 -0.94 -19.72 12.78
C GLY A 61 -0.92 -18.62 13.86
N ARG A 62 -1.94 -17.76 13.90
CA ARG A 62 -2.06 -16.64 14.84
C ARG A 62 -3.30 -16.77 15.70
N SER A 63 -3.40 -15.95 16.75
CA SER A 63 -4.63 -15.83 17.51
C SER A 63 -5.64 -14.92 16.79
N ARG A 64 -6.93 -15.17 16.97
CA ARG A 64 -8.01 -14.29 16.51
C ARG A 64 -7.84 -12.84 16.95
N SER A 65 -7.36 -12.60 18.17
CA SER A 65 -7.07 -11.24 18.67
C SER A 65 -5.99 -10.54 17.83
N ALA A 66 -4.94 -11.27 17.42
CA ALA A 66 -3.90 -10.75 16.55
C ALA A 66 -4.42 -10.44 15.14
N ILE A 67 -5.38 -11.21 14.63
CA ILE A 67 -6.10 -10.92 13.38
C ILE A 67 -6.97 -9.68 13.53
N SER A 68 -7.75 -9.56 14.61
CA SER A 68 -8.59 -8.39 14.88
C SER A 68 -7.80 -7.07 14.94
N GLN A 69 -6.61 -7.08 15.55
CA GLN A 69 -5.72 -5.92 15.58
C GLN A 69 -5.24 -5.50 14.18
N ARG A 70 -5.02 -6.46 13.28
CA ARG A 70 -4.68 -6.19 11.87
C ARG A 70 -5.89 -5.74 11.07
N PHE A 71 -7.04 -6.33 11.32
CA PHE A 71 -8.33 -5.90 10.76
C PHE A 71 -8.67 -4.46 11.16
N THR A 72 -8.17 -3.94 12.28
CA THR A 72 -8.40 -2.53 12.67
C THR A 72 -7.28 -1.59 12.21
N GLY A 73 -6.22 -2.12 11.57
CA GLY A 73 -5.06 -1.36 11.14
C GLY A 73 -4.12 -0.94 12.28
N LYS A 74 -4.32 -1.46 13.50
CA LYS A 74 -3.42 -1.22 14.65
C LYS A 74 -2.08 -1.92 14.47
N VAL A 75 -2.10 -3.09 13.81
CA VAL A 75 -0.92 -3.87 13.44
C VAL A 75 -0.93 -4.04 11.93
N ALA A 76 0.22 -3.84 11.28
CA ALA A 76 0.34 -4.05 9.84
C ALA A 76 0.35 -5.55 9.49
N TRP A 77 -0.16 -5.88 8.31
CA TRP A 77 0.10 -7.17 7.66
C TRP A 77 1.55 -7.20 7.16
N SER A 78 2.24 -8.32 7.30
CA SER A 78 3.48 -8.52 6.54
C SER A 78 3.15 -8.78 5.07
N LEU A 79 4.13 -8.63 4.18
CA LEU A 79 3.97 -8.99 2.78
C LEU A 79 3.69 -10.49 2.61
N ASP A 80 4.33 -11.34 3.41
CA ASP A 80 4.08 -12.79 3.41
C ASP A 80 2.66 -13.12 3.85
N ASP A 81 2.11 -12.39 4.84
CA ASP A 81 0.72 -12.55 5.25
C ASP A 81 -0.23 -12.24 4.09
N LEU A 82 0.01 -11.14 3.38
CA LEU A 82 -0.81 -10.75 2.22
C LEU A 82 -0.72 -11.78 1.10
N GLY A 83 0.45 -12.35 0.85
CA GLY A 83 0.64 -13.43 -0.12
C GLY A 83 -0.15 -14.69 0.26
N ALA A 84 -0.08 -15.11 1.52
CA ALA A 84 -0.84 -16.26 2.02
C ALA A 84 -2.36 -16.04 1.96
N ILE A 85 -2.83 -14.84 2.34
CA ILE A 85 -4.24 -14.47 2.28
C ILE A 85 -4.74 -14.43 0.83
N ALA A 86 -3.98 -13.81 -0.08
CA ALA A 86 -4.33 -13.75 -1.50
C ALA A 86 -4.44 -15.15 -2.12
N ALA A 87 -3.50 -16.05 -1.77
CA ALA A 87 -3.55 -17.45 -2.17
C ALA A 87 -4.81 -18.16 -1.64
N ALA A 88 -5.16 -17.96 -0.37
CA ALA A 88 -6.39 -18.50 0.22
C ALA A 88 -7.66 -17.93 -0.43
N PHE A 89 -7.62 -16.68 -0.89
CA PHE A 89 -8.72 -16.04 -1.61
C PHE A 89 -8.78 -16.40 -3.10
N GLY A 90 -7.77 -17.10 -3.62
CA GLY A 90 -7.68 -17.48 -5.03
C GLY A 90 -7.49 -16.28 -5.97
N CYS A 91 -6.85 -15.20 -5.52
CA CYS A 91 -6.56 -14.03 -6.35
C CYS A 91 -5.09 -13.60 -6.26
N PRO A 92 -4.58 -12.87 -7.28
CA PRO A 92 -3.31 -12.17 -7.19
C PRO A 92 -3.29 -11.13 -6.03
N VAL A 93 -2.11 -10.90 -5.45
CA VAL A 93 -1.97 -9.96 -4.32
C VAL A 93 -2.22 -8.50 -4.71
N ASP A 94 -1.95 -8.15 -5.96
CA ASP A 94 -2.27 -6.84 -6.53
C ASP A 94 -3.78 -6.66 -6.75
N ASP A 95 -4.50 -7.71 -7.13
CA ASP A 95 -5.97 -7.71 -7.17
C ASP A 95 -6.59 -7.60 -5.78
N LEU A 96 -5.99 -8.25 -4.76
CA LEU A 96 -6.41 -8.10 -3.36
C LEU A 96 -6.33 -6.65 -2.90
N LEU A 97 -5.26 -5.94 -3.28
CA LEU A 97 -5.02 -4.56 -2.87
C LEU A 97 -5.72 -3.51 -3.75
N ASP A 98 -6.27 -3.91 -4.91
CA ASP A 98 -7.06 -3.05 -5.78
C ASP A 98 -8.43 -2.79 -5.14
N ASP A 99 -8.71 -1.53 -4.82
CA ASP A 99 -10.02 -1.09 -4.31
C ASP A 99 -11.08 -0.97 -5.41
N GLY A 100 -10.74 -1.34 -6.65
CA GLY A 100 -11.59 -1.20 -7.84
C GLY A 100 -11.68 0.24 -8.35
N SER A 101 -11.08 1.23 -7.66
CA SER A 101 -11.04 2.61 -8.12
C SER A 101 -10.16 2.79 -9.36
N GLN A 102 -9.21 1.87 -9.60
CA GLN A 102 -8.38 1.87 -10.80
C GLN A 102 -9.07 1.21 -12.01
N ARG A 103 -10.10 0.39 -11.77
CA ARG A 103 -10.76 -0.43 -12.80
C ARG A 103 -11.65 0.38 -13.76
N GLY A 104 -11.95 1.64 -13.42
CA GLY A 104 -12.65 2.60 -14.28
C GLY A 104 -11.74 3.58 -15.06
N ARG A 105 -10.41 3.44 -14.97
CA ARG A 105 -9.41 4.32 -15.62
C ARG A 105 -8.67 3.69 -16.81
N ARG A 106 -9.16 2.56 -17.33
CA ARG A 106 -8.56 1.84 -18.46
C ARG A 106 -9.50 1.79 -19.65
#